data_AF-A0A535DDF5-F1
#
_entry.id   AF-A0A535DDF5-F1
#
_cell.length_a   1.000
_cell.length_b   1.000
_cell.length_c   1.000
_cell.angle_alpha   90.00
_cell.angle_beta   90.00
_cell.angle_gamma   90.00
#
_symmetry.space_group_name_H-M   'P 1'
#
loop_
_entity.id
_entity.type
_entity.pdbx_description
1 polymer ?
#
loop_
_entity_poly.entity_id
_entity_poly.type
_entity_poly.pdbx_seq_one_letter_code
_entity_poly.pdbx_strand_id
1 'polypeptide(L)'
;MQTADEVEKHVPVREGVYGERVATVEPGGVEYIALKERHGKPIDLFWTWLSPNLEFATVFIGVIAVAFLGLNLWQAALAIIVGTALGSITHGVLSSWGPKFGVPMMVQGRGAFGFLGNILPAALNGLTASFGWFIVNSV
;
A
#
# COMPACT_ATOMS: atom_id res chain seq x y z
N MET A 1 -12.79 -13.67 -20.47
CA MET A 1 -12.08 -12.41 -20.15
C MET A 1 -12.86 -11.31 -20.84
N GLN A 2 -13.46 -10.39 -20.09
CA GLN A 2 -14.08 -9.19 -20.69
C GLN A 2 -12.98 -8.34 -21.31
N THR A 3 -13.25 -7.79 -22.49
CA THR A 3 -12.31 -6.95 -23.24
C THR A 3 -12.10 -5.62 -22.48
N ALA A 4 -10.93 -5.00 -22.57
CA ALA A 4 -10.65 -3.73 -21.85
C ALA A 4 -11.73 -2.66 -22.10
N ASP A 5 -12.23 -2.62 -23.34
CA ASP A 5 -13.29 -1.70 -23.78
C ASP A 5 -14.67 -1.98 -23.13
N GLU A 6 -14.95 -3.20 -22.69
CA GLU A 6 -16.24 -3.55 -22.06
C GLU A 6 -16.32 -3.09 -20.59
N VAL A 7 -15.18 -3.16 -19.88
CA VAL A 7 -15.07 -2.74 -18.47
C VAL A 7 -15.05 -1.22 -18.36
N GLU A 8 -14.34 -0.54 -19.27
CA GLU A 8 -14.20 0.92 -19.29
C GLU A 8 -15.49 1.65 -19.70
N LYS A 9 -16.43 0.98 -20.39
CA LYS A 9 -17.70 1.59 -20.83
C LYS A 9 -18.66 1.98 -19.69
N HIS A 10 -18.50 1.38 -18.51
CA HIS A 10 -19.44 1.53 -17.40
C HIS A 10 -18.87 2.27 -16.18
N VAL A 11 -17.62 2.72 -16.25
CA VAL A 11 -16.91 3.37 -15.13
C VAL A 11 -16.37 4.71 -15.61
N PRO A 12 -16.52 5.80 -14.84
CA PRO A 12 -15.87 7.06 -15.18
C PRO A 12 -14.36 6.85 -15.16
N VAL A 13 -13.77 6.76 -16.36
CA VAL A 13 -12.33 6.71 -16.58
C VAL A 13 -11.81 8.14 -16.59
N ARG A 14 -10.67 8.35 -15.95
CA ARG A 14 -9.93 9.61 -15.95
C ARG A 14 -9.72 10.18 -17.36
N GLU A 15 -9.74 11.51 -17.48
CA GLU A 15 -9.31 12.24 -18.67
C GLU A 15 -7.80 12.54 -18.62
N GLY A 16 -7.09 12.30 -19.74
CA GLY A 16 -5.64 12.54 -19.86
C GLY A 16 -4.81 11.26 -19.95
N VAL A 17 -3.56 11.38 -20.41
CA VAL A 17 -2.62 10.25 -20.57
C VAL A 17 -1.36 10.55 -19.76
N TYR A 18 -0.90 9.58 -18.96
CA TYR A 18 0.30 9.73 -18.13
C TYR A 18 1.58 10.06 -18.95
N GLY A 19 1.66 9.58 -20.19
CA GLY A 19 2.82 9.80 -21.08
C GLY A 19 4.14 9.34 -20.45
N GLU A 20 5.28 9.76 -21.02
CA GLU A 20 6.62 9.47 -20.45
C GLU A 20 7.20 10.63 -19.62
N ARG A 21 6.36 11.59 -19.18
CA ARG A 21 6.86 12.84 -18.61
C ARG A 21 7.01 12.75 -17.09
N VAL A 22 8.26 12.76 -16.62
CA VAL A 22 8.65 12.59 -15.21
C VAL A 22 8.26 13.80 -14.31
N ALA A 23 8.05 14.99 -14.88
CA ALA A 23 7.74 16.21 -14.15
C ALA A 23 6.45 16.88 -14.67
N THR A 24 5.35 16.13 -14.71
CA THR A 24 4.02 16.65 -15.04
C THR A 24 3.11 16.50 -13.83
N VAL A 25 2.30 17.53 -13.57
CA VAL A 25 1.24 17.46 -12.55
C VAL A 25 0.33 16.31 -12.94
N GLU A 26 0.16 15.33 -12.05
CA GLU A 26 -0.61 14.14 -12.33
C GLU A 26 -2.05 14.52 -12.72
N PRO A 27 -2.52 14.18 -13.95
CA PRO A 27 -3.87 14.54 -14.39
C PRO A 27 -5.03 13.86 -13.63
N GLY A 28 -4.74 13.01 -12.63
CA GLY A 28 -5.71 12.08 -12.03
C GLY A 28 -5.74 12.21 -10.52
N GLY A 29 -6.88 11.88 -9.91
CA GLY A 29 -7.07 11.90 -8.46
C GLY A 29 -7.55 10.56 -7.94
N VAL A 30 -8.87 10.42 -7.76
CA VAL A 30 -9.50 9.26 -7.10
C VAL A 30 -10.27 8.37 -8.08
N GLU A 31 -10.19 8.68 -9.37
CA GLU A 31 -10.90 8.01 -10.46
C GLU A 31 -10.29 6.65 -10.78
N TYR A 32 -11.01 5.87 -11.61
CA TYR A 32 -10.54 4.58 -12.08
C TYR A 32 -9.35 4.73 -13.04
N ILE A 33 -8.31 3.93 -12.80
CA ILE A 33 -7.13 3.85 -13.67
C ILE A 33 -7.40 2.85 -14.80
N ALA A 34 -7.42 3.36 -16.04
CA ALA A 34 -7.59 2.58 -17.27
C ALA A 34 -6.55 1.46 -17.39
N LEU A 35 -6.92 0.34 -18.02
CA LEU A 35 -6.03 -0.83 -18.12
C LEU A 35 -4.74 -0.53 -18.88
N LYS A 36 -4.83 0.32 -19.91
CA LYS A 36 -3.69 0.76 -20.73
C LYS A 36 -2.65 1.59 -19.96
N GLU A 37 -3.02 2.20 -18.85
CA GLU A 37 -2.12 3.02 -18.03
C GLU A 37 -1.45 2.20 -16.91
N ARG A 38 -1.80 0.93 -16.75
CA ARG A 38 -1.24 0.06 -15.70
C ARG A 38 0.07 -0.56 -16.18
N HIS A 39 1.18 0.09 -15.83
CA HIS A 39 2.53 -0.33 -16.21
C HIS A 39 3.35 -0.91 -15.04
N GLY A 40 2.80 -0.96 -13.82
CA GLY A 40 3.50 -1.46 -12.64
C GLY A 40 3.76 -2.96 -12.69
N LYS A 41 4.99 -3.38 -12.35
CA LYS A 41 5.39 -4.79 -12.24
C LYS A 41 5.40 -5.21 -10.76
N PRO A 42 5.16 -6.49 -10.44
CA PRO A 42 5.21 -6.97 -9.05
C PRO A 42 6.56 -6.72 -8.36
N ILE A 43 7.66 -6.70 -9.11
CA ILE A 43 9.00 -6.39 -8.57
C ILE A 43 9.12 -4.92 -8.13
N ASP A 44 8.34 -4.02 -8.71
CA ASP A 44 8.35 -2.60 -8.32
C ASP A 44 7.85 -2.45 -6.89
N LEU A 45 6.92 -3.30 -6.45
CA LEU A 45 6.44 -3.34 -5.06
C LEU A 45 7.57 -3.68 -4.07
N PHE A 46 8.53 -4.53 -4.44
CA PHE A 46 9.65 -4.83 -3.56
C PHE A 46 10.43 -3.56 -3.24
N TRP A 47 10.72 -2.73 -4.24
CA TRP A 47 11.42 -1.46 -4.05
C TRP A 47 10.57 -0.44 -3.30
N THR A 48 9.27 -0.37 -3.61
CA THR A 48 8.31 0.49 -2.89
C THR A 48 8.25 0.14 -1.40
N TRP A 49 8.28 -1.14 -1.04
CA TRP A 49 8.24 -1.59 0.35
C TRP A 49 9.60 -1.60 1.04
N LEU A 50 10.69 -1.82 0.31
CA LEU A 50 12.03 -1.77 0.90
C LEU A 50 12.36 -0.36 1.41
N SER A 51 12.04 0.67 0.61
CA SER A 51 12.38 2.07 0.93
C SER A 51 11.96 2.53 2.33
N PRO A 52 10.69 2.41 2.77
CA PRO A 52 10.28 2.85 4.10
C PRO A 52 10.78 1.94 5.23
N ASN A 53 11.11 0.68 4.96
CA ASN A 53 11.61 -0.23 6.00
C ASN A 53 13.09 0.03 6.36
N LEU A 54 13.81 0.80 5.55
CA LEU A 54 15.18 1.25 5.84
C LEU A 54 15.18 2.45 6.80
N GLU A 55 14.56 2.27 7.97
CA GLU A 55 14.42 3.29 9.02
C GLU A 55 14.88 2.76 10.39
N PHE A 56 15.18 3.66 11.32
CA PHE A 56 15.67 3.30 12.66
C PHE A 56 14.64 2.50 13.47
N ALA A 57 13.34 2.78 13.29
CA ALA A 57 12.29 2.03 13.98
C ALA A 57 12.40 0.51 13.70
N THR A 58 12.68 0.13 12.45
CA THR A 58 12.89 -1.27 12.07
C THR A 58 14.14 -1.87 12.73
N VAL A 59 15.22 -1.10 12.87
CA VAL A 59 16.42 -1.54 13.61
C VAL A 59 16.10 -1.80 15.08
N PHE A 60 15.32 -0.92 15.71
CA PHE A 60 14.94 -1.08 17.12
C PHE A 60 14.10 -2.33 17.38
N ILE A 61 13.28 -2.79 16.43
CA ILE A 61 12.57 -4.08 16.56
C ILE A 61 13.57 -5.23 16.76
N GLY A 62 14.66 -5.25 15.99
CA GLY A 62 15.73 -6.25 16.15
C GLY A 62 16.46 -6.12 17.49
N VAL A 63 16.75 -4.89 17.93
CA VAL A 63 17.37 -4.63 19.24
C VAL A 63 16.46 -5.12 20.38
N ILE A 64 15.16 -4.86 20.31
CA ILE A 64 14.19 -5.29 21.33
C ILE A 64 14.16 -6.80 21.46
N ALA A 65 14.19 -7.52 20.34
CA ALA A 65 14.18 -8.99 20.33
C ALA A 65 15.38 -9.59 21.10
N VAL A 66 16.57 -9.02 20.94
CA VAL A 66 17.79 -9.53 21.59
C VAL A 66 17.96 -8.96 23.00
N ALA A 67 17.88 -7.64 23.15
CA ALA A 67 18.23 -6.94 24.39
C ALA A 67 17.15 -7.07 25.48
N PHE A 68 15.87 -7.17 25.10
CA PHE A 68 14.76 -7.18 26.06
C PHE A 68 14.03 -8.52 26.11
N LEU A 69 13.87 -9.22 24.98
CA LEU A 69 13.20 -10.52 24.94
C LEU A 69 14.16 -11.72 25.15
N GLY A 70 15.47 -11.47 25.24
CA GLY A 70 16.47 -12.49 25.54
C GLY A 70 16.71 -13.53 24.43
N LEU A 71 16.24 -13.25 23.20
CA LEU A 71 16.48 -14.11 22.04
C LEU A 71 17.94 -14.01 21.61
N ASN A 72 18.54 -15.13 21.21
CA ASN A 72 19.81 -15.04 20.48
C ASN A 72 19.60 -14.48 19.07
N LEU A 73 20.68 -14.05 18.40
CA LEU A 73 20.59 -13.39 17.10
C LEU A 73 19.86 -14.25 16.04
N TRP A 74 20.07 -15.56 16.04
CA TRP A 74 19.45 -16.48 15.09
C TRP A 74 17.96 -16.68 15.35
N GLN A 75 17.57 -16.79 16.62
CA GLN A 75 16.17 -16.88 17.03
C GLN A 75 15.42 -15.59 16.74
N ALA A 76 16.04 -14.42 17.00
CA ALA A 76 15.46 -13.13 16.66
C ALA A 76 15.28 -12.98 15.15
N ALA A 77 16.31 -13.31 14.36
CA ALA A 77 16.22 -13.27 12.90
C ALA A 77 15.12 -14.20 12.37
N LEU A 78 15.04 -15.43 12.86
CA LEU A 78 14.03 -16.41 12.45
C LEU A 78 12.63 -15.97 12.85
N ALA A 79 12.44 -15.44 14.07
CA ALA A 79 11.16 -14.91 14.52
C ALA A 79 10.68 -13.73 13.66
N ILE A 80 11.59 -12.80 13.31
CA ILE A 80 11.29 -11.68 12.42
C ILE A 80 10.92 -12.20 11.02
N ILE A 81 11.71 -13.10 10.44
CA ILE A 81 11.44 -13.66 9.10
C ILE A 81 10.07 -14.35 9.08
N VAL A 82 9.77 -15.17 10.08
CA VAL A 82 8.48 -15.88 10.16
C VAL A 82 7.32 -14.90 10.36
N GLY A 83 7.47 -13.93 11.27
CA GLY A 83 6.44 -12.92 11.52
C GLY A 83 6.15 -12.07 10.28
N THR A 84 7.21 -11.58 9.62
CA THR A 84 7.10 -10.81 8.38
C THR A 84 6.53 -11.66 7.25
N ALA A 85 6.92 -12.94 7.12
CA ALA A 85 6.35 -13.83 6.12
C ALA A 85 4.84 -14.02 6.32
N LEU A 86 4.39 -14.28 7.55
CA LEU A 86 2.97 -14.42 7.87
C LEU A 86 2.19 -13.12 7.59
N GLY A 87 2.75 -11.96 7.97
CA GLY A 87 2.16 -10.65 7.65
C GLY A 87 2.14 -10.36 6.14
N SER A 88 3.16 -10.80 5.40
CA SER A 88 3.23 -10.58 3.95
C SER A 88 2.16 -11.35 3.18
N ILE A 89 1.67 -12.48 3.72
CA ILE A 89 0.59 -13.26 3.10
C ILE A 89 -0.70 -12.44 3.09
N THR A 90 -1.10 -11.90 4.25
CA THR A 90 -2.31 -11.08 4.35
C THR A 90 -2.17 -9.81 3.52
N HIS A 91 -0.99 -9.19 3.57
CA HIS A 91 -0.67 -8.04 2.74
C HIS A 91 -0.83 -8.33 1.24
N GLY A 92 -0.27 -9.45 0.75
CA GLY A 92 -0.36 -9.84 -0.65
C GLY A 92 -1.79 -10.10 -1.12
N VAL A 93 -2.64 -10.69 -0.26
CA VAL A 93 -4.07 -10.86 -0.56
C VAL A 93 -4.75 -9.51 -0.73
N LEU A 94 -4.51 -8.56 0.18
CA LEU A 94 -5.06 -7.21 0.09
C LEU A 94 -4.51 -6.43 -1.13
N SER A 95 -3.23 -6.58 -1.44
CA SER A 95 -2.61 -5.94 -2.62
C SER A 95 -3.23 -6.43 -3.93
N SER A 96 -3.71 -7.68 -3.99
CA SER A 96 -4.38 -8.22 -5.17
C SER A 96 -5.69 -7.48 -5.53
N TRP A 97 -6.31 -6.80 -4.55
CA TRP A 97 -7.52 -6.02 -4.78
C TRP A 97 -7.24 -4.70 -5.50
N GLY A 98 -6.02 -4.16 -5.38
CA GLY A 98 -5.59 -2.94 -6.08
C GLY A 98 -5.78 -3.03 -7.60
N PRO A 99 -5.13 -3.99 -8.29
CA PRO A 99 -5.30 -4.20 -9.73
C PRO A 99 -6.74 -4.60 -10.11
N LYS A 100 -7.47 -5.28 -9.23
CA LYS A 100 -8.85 -5.71 -9.53
C LYS A 100 -9.82 -4.53 -9.59
N PHE A 101 -9.78 -3.63 -8.62
CA PHE A 101 -10.73 -2.51 -8.54
C PHE A 101 -10.22 -1.24 -9.21
N GLY A 102 -8.90 -1.05 -9.34
CA GLY A 102 -8.33 0.08 -10.09
C GLY A 102 -8.59 1.46 -9.51
N VAL A 103 -9.02 1.53 -8.25
CA VAL A 103 -9.32 2.77 -7.51
C VAL A 103 -8.57 2.77 -6.17
N PRO A 104 -8.28 3.94 -5.57
CA PRO A 104 -7.61 4.02 -4.28
C PRO A 104 -8.36 3.25 -3.19
N MET A 105 -7.63 2.65 -2.24
CA MET A 105 -8.20 1.83 -1.15
C MET A 105 -9.29 2.58 -0.36
N MET A 106 -9.14 3.89 -0.22
CA MET A 106 -10.08 4.80 0.43
C MET A 106 -11.41 4.93 -0.33
N VAL A 107 -11.39 4.78 -1.65
CA VAL A 107 -12.59 4.73 -2.48
C VAL A 107 -13.20 3.33 -2.41
N GLN A 108 -12.37 2.28 -2.41
CA GLN A 108 -12.83 0.88 -2.29
C GLN A 108 -13.60 0.64 -0.98
N GLY A 109 -13.14 1.23 0.14
CA GLY A 109 -13.81 1.08 1.43
C GLY A 109 -15.25 1.59 1.46
N ARG A 110 -15.64 2.48 0.54
CA ARG A 110 -17.04 2.93 0.38
C ARG A 110 -17.98 1.79 0.01
N GLY A 111 -17.50 0.72 -0.61
CA GLY A 111 -18.32 -0.44 -0.95
C GLY A 111 -18.84 -1.19 0.28
N ALA A 112 -18.02 -1.33 1.31
CA ALA A 112 -18.38 -2.05 2.54
C ALA A 112 -19.02 -1.14 3.60
N PHE A 113 -18.55 0.10 3.72
CA PHE A 113 -18.95 1.02 4.80
C PHE A 113 -19.88 2.15 4.34
N GLY A 114 -20.17 2.25 3.05
CA GLY A 114 -20.88 3.39 2.46
C GLY A 114 -20.04 4.66 2.40
N PHE A 115 -20.60 5.73 1.84
CA PHE A 115 -19.89 7.01 1.66
C PHE A 115 -19.52 7.68 2.98
N LEU A 116 -20.49 7.81 3.90
CA LEU A 116 -20.27 8.44 5.21
C LEU A 116 -19.55 7.50 6.19
N GLY A 117 -19.88 6.20 6.19
CA GLY A 117 -19.26 5.24 7.10
C GLY A 117 -17.77 5.02 6.81
N ASN A 118 -17.34 5.19 5.56
CA ASN A 118 -15.93 5.12 5.18
C ASN A 118 -15.08 6.26 5.77
N ILE A 119 -15.69 7.36 6.26
CA ILE A 119 -14.95 8.46 6.89
C ILE A 119 -14.19 7.96 8.12
N LEU A 120 -14.75 7.02 8.89
CA LEU A 120 -14.11 6.49 10.09
C LEU A 120 -12.82 5.70 9.78
N PRO A 121 -12.83 4.62 8.95
CA PRO A 121 -11.60 3.92 8.61
C PRO A 121 -10.63 4.82 7.85
N ALA A 122 -11.13 5.75 7.04
CA ALA A 122 -10.32 6.75 6.34
C ALA A 122 -9.56 7.66 7.30
N ALA A 123 -10.25 8.25 8.28
CA ALA A 123 -9.66 9.14 9.26
C ALA A 123 -8.67 8.40 10.16
N LEU A 124 -9.01 7.19 10.61
CA LEU A 124 -8.11 6.35 11.40
C LEU A 124 -6.84 6.00 10.62
N ASN A 125 -6.96 5.64 9.34
CA ASN A 125 -5.80 5.40 8.49
C ASN A 125 -4.96 6.66 8.32
N GLY A 126 -5.55 7.82 8.04
CA GLY A 126 -4.79 9.08 7.92
C GLY A 126 -4.07 9.46 9.22
N LEU A 127 -4.73 9.33 10.37
CA LEU A 127 -4.14 9.64 11.68
C LEU A 127 -2.98 8.70 12.04
N THR A 128 -3.18 7.39 11.87
CA THR A 128 -2.18 6.40 12.28
C THR A 128 -1.07 6.24 11.24
N ALA A 129 -1.44 6.04 9.97
CA ALA A 129 -0.51 5.73 8.91
C ALA A 129 0.26 6.95 8.40
N SER A 130 -0.35 8.14 8.37
CA SER A 130 0.34 9.35 7.92
C SER A 130 0.93 10.11 9.10
N PHE A 131 0.10 10.63 10.00
CA PHE A 131 0.60 11.47 11.10
C PHE A 131 1.44 10.68 12.11
N GLY A 132 0.97 9.49 12.51
CA GLY A 132 1.68 8.64 13.47
C GLY A 132 3.07 8.26 12.98
N TRP A 133 3.19 7.70 11.77
CA TRP A 133 4.49 7.36 11.20
C TRP A 133 5.37 8.56 10.92
N PHE A 134 4.80 9.71 10.54
CA PHE A 134 5.58 10.94 10.38
C PHE A 134 6.22 11.38 11.70
N ILE A 135 5.49 11.29 12.82
CA ILE A 135 6.02 11.60 14.15
C ILE A 135 7.16 10.65 14.53
N VAL A 136 7.00 9.35 14.28
CA VAL A 136 8.02 8.34 14.59
C VAL A 136 9.30 8.57 13.78
N ASN A 137 9.18 8.95 12.51
CA ASN A 137 10.32 9.15 11.62
C ASN A 137 10.98 10.54 11.71
N SER A 138 10.33 11.51 12.38
CA SER A 138 10.87 12.87 12.53
C SER A 138 11.75 13.06 13.76
N VAL A 139 11.88 12.04 14.61
CA VAL A 139 12.73 12.01 15.81
C VAL A 139 13.99 11.20 15.53
#